data_AF-A0A8H7GGM0-F1
#
_entry.id   AF-A0A8H7GGM0-F1
#
_cell.length_a   1.000
_cell.length_b   1.000
_cell.length_c   1.000
_cell.angle_alpha   90.00
_cell.angle_beta   90.00
_cell.angle_gamma   90.00
#
_symmetry.space_group_name_H-M   'P 1'
#
loop_
_entity.id
_entity.type
_entity.pdbx_description
1 polymer ?
#
loop_
_entity_poly.entity_id
_entity_poly.type
_entity_poly.pdbx_seq_one_letter_code
_entity_poly.pdbx_strand_id
1 'polypeptide(L)'
;MIFKSNAQFIFHDSRGFESGSEGETDTVKEFLKKRAETTELAQQLHAVWYCLSTDTDRPILAADETFFNECGMGKVPVIAIFTKFDALITKAFQEECKVVPNKRVAFKEAPAKAEKKLKTSFIDPLRKCKYAPVAFVHLKDMQKASSTCADLIEKTADAISDDTLKLLFLSVQQNNVDICVRWALRTIYRSQKYVS
;
A
#
# COMPACT_ATOMS: atom_id res chain seq x y z
N MET A 1 13.72 -5.56 -9.49
CA MET A 1 14.37 -4.38 -10.08
C MET A 1 15.30 -3.76 -9.06
N ILE A 2 16.57 -3.50 -9.41
CA ILE A 2 17.54 -2.81 -8.55
C ILE A 2 17.69 -1.39 -9.10
N PHE A 3 17.37 -0.37 -8.30
CA PHE A 3 17.56 1.02 -8.72
C PHE A 3 19.04 1.37 -8.64
N LYS A 4 19.65 1.76 -9.77
CA LYS A 4 21.08 2.17 -9.80
C LYS A 4 21.39 3.36 -8.89
N SER A 5 20.40 4.22 -8.64
CA SER A 5 20.51 5.35 -7.70
C SER A 5 20.46 4.92 -6.23
N ASN A 6 20.01 3.70 -5.92
CA ASN A 6 20.00 3.19 -4.56
C ASN A 6 20.06 1.65 -4.50
N ALA A 7 21.26 1.09 -4.63
CA ALA A 7 21.50 -0.36 -4.69
C ALA A 7 21.12 -1.12 -3.40
N GLN A 8 20.89 -0.40 -2.29
CA GLN A 8 20.47 -0.95 -1.01
C GLN A 8 18.94 -1.14 -0.93
N PHE A 9 18.18 -0.65 -1.92
CA PHE A 9 16.73 -0.84 -2.01
C PHE A 9 16.36 -1.79 -3.15
N ILE A 10 15.79 -2.95 -2.80
CA ILE A 10 15.42 -3.98 -3.77
C ILE A 10 13.90 -4.05 -3.86
N PHE A 11 13.36 -3.75 -5.04
CA PHE A 11 11.96 -4.01 -5.35
C PHE A 11 11.81 -5.35 -6.06
N HIS A 12 10.95 -6.21 -5.52
CA HIS A 12 10.49 -7.40 -6.22
C HIS A 12 9.11 -7.11 -6.80
N ASP A 13 9.00 -7.17 -8.12
CA ASP A 13 7.74 -7.04 -8.84
C ASP A 13 7.21 -8.45 -9.13
N SER A 14 5.98 -8.74 -8.69
CA SER A 14 5.34 -10.04 -8.90
C SER A 14 4.85 -10.25 -10.34
N ARG A 15 4.90 -9.22 -11.19
CA ARG A 15 4.36 -9.19 -12.57
C ARG A 15 2.84 -9.33 -12.67
N GLY A 16 2.12 -9.26 -11.54
CA GLY A 16 0.66 -9.33 -11.46
C GLY A 16 0.14 -10.76 -11.31
N PHE A 17 -0.98 -10.91 -10.58
CA PHE A 17 -1.70 -12.19 -10.40
C PHE A 17 -2.81 -12.40 -11.45
N GLU A 18 -2.95 -11.47 -12.41
CA GLU A 18 -4.13 -11.35 -13.28
C GLU A 18 -4.22 -12.43 -14.37
N SER A 19 -3.18 -13.24 -14.59
CA SER A 19 -3.19 -14.30 -15.62
C SER A 19 -3.88 -15.59 -15.18
N GLY A 20 -4.29 -15.72 -13.91
CA GLY A 20 -5.14 -16.83 -13.44
C GLY A 20 -4.51 -18.22 -13.54
N SER A 21 -3.22 -18.34 -13.86
CA SER A 21 -2.52 -19.62 -13.78
C SER A 21 -2.22 -19.91 -12.31
N GLU A 22 -2.71 -21.03 -11.79
CA GLU A 22 -2.48 -21.46 -10.39
C GLU A 22 -0.98 -21.41 -10.03
N GLY A 23 -0.11 -21.72 -11.01
CA GLY A 23 1.34 -21.69 -10.85
C GLY A 23 1.95 -20.30 -10.54
N GLU A 24 1.38 -19.20 -11.01
CA GLU A 24 1.88 -17.85 -10.68
C GLU A 24 1.59 -17.50 -9.21
N THR A 25 0.38 -17.84 -8.74
CA THR A 25 -0.01 -17.64 -7.34
C THR A 25 0.85 -18.48 -6.41
N ASP A 26 1.13 -19.73 -6.77
CA ASP A 26 1.98 -20.62 -5.98
C ASP A 26 3.45 -20.17 -5.96
N THR A 27 3.97 -19.69 -7.10
CA THR A 27 5.33 -19.14 -7.18
C THR A 27 5.51 -17.94 -6.25
N VAL A 28 4.53 -17.03 -6.23
CA VAL A 28 4.58 -15.86 -5.35
C VAL A 28 4.40 -16.27 -3.88
N LYS A 29 3.51 -17.22 -3.58
CA LYS A 29 3.35 -17.81 -2.23
C LYS A 29 4.66 -18.39 -1.71
N GLU A 30 5.34 -19.20 -2.51
CA GLU A 30 6.63 -19.81 -2.15
C GLU A 30 7.72 -18.75 -1.96
N PHE A 31 7.81 -17.77 -2.86
CA PHE A 31 8.75 -16.66 -2.74
C PHE A 31 8.55 -15.90 -1.43
N LEU A 32 7.31 -15.52 -1.14
CA LEU A 32 6.96 -14.74 0.05
C LEU A 32 7.24 -15.52 1.33
N LYS A 33 6.85 -16.81 1.37
CA LYS A 33 7.13 -17.68 2.52
C LYS A 33 8.64 -17.82 2.75
N LYS A 34 9.40 -18.17 1.72
CA LYS A 34 10.87 -18.34 1.81
C LYS A 34 11.56 -17.07 2.31
N ARG A 35 11.17 -15.91 1.78
CA ARG A 35 11.77 -14.62 2.14
C ARG A 35 11.32 -14.09 3.49
N ALA A 36 10.11 -14.43 3.94
CA ALA A 36 9.64 -14.09 5.29
C ALA A 36 10.35 -14.92 6.37
N GLU A 37 10.73 -16.16 6.06
CA GLU A 37 11.42 -17.10 6.98
C GLU A 37 12.95 -16.95 6.98
N THR A 38 13.53 -16.20 6.04
CA THR A 38 14.98 -16.01 5.93
C THR A 38 15.52 -15.11 7.05
N THR A 39 16.62 -15.53 7.69
CA THR A 39 17.29 -14.79 8.78
C THR A 39 18.33 -13.79 8.28
N GLU A 40 18.85 -13.97 7.07
CA GLU A 40 19.78 -13.03 6.45
C GLU A 40 19.03 -11.77 6.00
N LEU A 41 19.31 -10.64 6.64
CA LEU A 41 18.64 -9.35 6.43
C LEU A 41 18.58 -8.96 4.94
N ALA A 42 19.69 -9.12 4.21
CA ALA A 42 19.77 -8.77 2.79
C ALA A 42 18.84 -9.62 1.90
N GLN A 43 18.45 -10.79 2.38
CA GLN A 43 17.56 -11.71 1.70
C GLN A 43 16.14 -11.72 2.27
N GLN A 44 15.90 -11.03 3.39
CA GLN A 44 14.61 -11.02 4.04
C GLN A 44 13.63 -10.09 3.33
N LEU A 45 12.34 -10.44 3.34
CA LEU A 45 11.28 -9.55 2.92
C LEU A 45 10.92 -8.59 4.07
N HIS A 46 11.01 -7.28 3.82
CA HIS A 46 10.83 -6.26 4.86
C HIS A 46 9.44 -5.63 4.89
N ALA A 47 8.77 -5.54 3.73
CA ALA A 47 7.41 -5.07 3.58
C ALA A 47 6.85 -5.56 2.24
N VAL A 48 5.52 -5.66 2.16
CA VAL A 48 4.80 -5.94 0.91
C VAL A 48 3.89 -4.78 0.59
N TRP A 49 3.98 -4.28 -0.64
CA TRP A 49 3.02 -3.36 -1.21
C TRP A 49 2.09 -4.15 -2.13
N TYR A 50 0.82 -4.28 -1.73
CA TYR A 50 -0.18 -5.03 -2.48
C TYR A 50 -1.08 -4.06 -3.24
N CYS A 51 -0.96 -4.03 -4.57
CA CYS A 51 -1.67 -3.09 -5.41
C CYS A 51 -3.04 -3.62 -5.82
N LEU A 52 -4.10 -2.87 -5.52
CA LEU A 52 -5.49 -3.18 -5.88
C LEU A 52 -6.01 -2.08 -6.79
N SER A 53 -6.49 -2.47 -7.98
CA SER A 53 -7.10 -1.51 -8.91
C SER A 53 -8.53 -1.20 -8.51
N THR A 54 -8.89 0.09 -8.48
CA THR A 54 -10.27 0.53 -8.16
C THR A 54 -11.14 0.77 -9.39
N ASP A 55 -10.62 0.50 -10.60
CA ASP A 55 -11.33 0.62 -11.87
C ASP A 55 -12.21 -0.59 -12.22
N THR A 56 -12.25 -1.61 -11.36
CA THR A 56 -13.02 -2.84 -11.58
C THR A 56 -14.44 -2.73 -10.98
N ASP A 57 -15.36 -3.53 -11.49
CA ASP A 57 -16.71 -3.69 -10.89
C ASP A 57 -16.77 -4.88 -9.92
N ARG A 58 -15.70 -5.70 -9.88
CA ARG A 58 -15.52 -6.81 -8.94
C ARG A 58 -14.45 -6.41 -7.93
N PRO A 59 -14.83 -5.79 -6.81
CA PRO A 59 -13.89 -5.49 -5.76
C PRO A 59 -13.40 -6.80 -5.15
N ILE A 60 -12.07 -6.95 -5.04
CA ILE A 60 -11.38 -8.10 -4.44
C ILE A 60 -11.64 -9.40 -5.22
N LEU A 61 -10.66 -9.81 -6.00
CA LEU A 61 -10.68 -11.04 -6.78
C LEU A 61 -10.37 -12.27 -5.92
N ALA A 62 -10.65 -13.46 -6.43
CA ALA A 62 -10.32 -14.71 -5.74
C ALA A 62 -8.83 -14.81 -5.38
N ALA A 63 -7.93 -14.31 -6.26
CA ALA A 63 -6.50 -14.24 -5.98
C ALA A 63 -6.16 -13.32 -4.80
N ASP A 64 -6.88 -12.21 -4.65
CA ASP A 64 -6.73 -11.29 -3.51
C ASP A 64 -7.19 -11.99 -2.22
N GLU A 65 -8.34 -12.66 -2.26
CA GLU A 65 -8.86 -13.40 -1.10
C GLU A 65 -7.92 -14.53 -0.68
N THR A 66 -7.42 -15.30 -1.63
CA THR A 66 -6.41 -16.34 -1.42
C THR A 66 -5.16 -15.73 -0.77
N PHE A 67 -4.67 -14.59 -1.28
CA PHE A 67 -3.52 -13.92 -0.70
C PHE A 67 -3.76 -13.52 0.77
N PHE A 68 -4.85 -12.81 1.05
CA PHE A 68 -5.11 -12.27 2.39
C PHE A 68 -5.64 -13.31 3.40
N ASN A 69 -6.02 -14.52 2.97
CA ASN A 69 -6.51 -15.57 3.87
C ASN A 69 -5.59 -16.78 3.99
N GLU A 70 -4.79 -17.09 2.98
CA GLU A 70 -3.92 -18.27 2.96
C GLU A 70 -2.45 -17.92 3.09
N CYS A 71 -2.01 -16.76 2.60
CA CYS A 71 -0.60 -16.37 2.62
C CYS A 71 -0.23 -15.68 3.94
N GLY A 72 0.19 -16.48 4.92
CA GLY A 72 0.74 -15.94 6.17
C GLY A 72 2.12 -15.29 5.94
N MET A 73 2.21 -13.98 6.13
CA MET A 73 3.46 -13.20 5.96
C MET A 73 4.30 -13.09 7.24
N GLY A 74 3.93 -13.81 8.31
CA GLY A 74 4.62 -13.74 9.60
C GLY A 74 4.66 -12.31 10.15
N LYS A 75 5.88 -11.76 10.30
CA LYS A 75 6.10 -10.38 10.78
C LYS A 75 6.17 -9.34 9.67
N VAL A 76 6.14 -9.76 8.41
CA VAL A 76 6.28 -8.84 7.28
C VAL A 76 4.97 -8.07 7.09
N PRO A 77 4.98 -6.73 7.20
CA PRO A 77 3.77 -5.94 7.02
C PRO A 77 3.32 -5.92 5.56
N VAL A 78 2.00 -6.02 5.36
CA VAL A 78 1.36 -5.80 4.06
C VAL A 78 0.63 -4.45 4.06
N ILE A 79 0.96 -3.60 3.10
CA ILE A 79 0.32 -2.31 2.86
C ILE A 79 -0.51 -2.44 1.59
N ALA A 80 -1.83 -2.24 1.69
CA ALA A 80 -2.73 -2.23 0.54
C ALA A 80 -2.69 -0.87 -0.14
N ILE A 81 -2.38 -0.84 -1.44
CA ILE A 81 -2.29 0.36 -2.26
C ILE A 81 -3.41 0.33 -3.29
N PHE A 82 -4.34 1.29 -3.18
CA PHE A 82 -5.40 1.47 -4.15
C PHE A 82 -4.96 2.36 -5.29
N THR A 83 -4.94 1.79 -6.50
CA THR A 83 -4.59 2.50 -7.73
C THR A 83 -5.86 2.89 -8.50
N LYS A 84 -5.69 3.84 -9.45
CA LYS A 84 -6.75 4.35 -10.33
C LYS A 84 -7.96 4.94 -9.57
N PHE A 85 -7.72 5.60 -8.44
CA PHE A 85 -8.79 6.21 -7.64
C PHE A 85 -9.60 7.27 -8.41
N ASP A 86 -8.97 7.94 -9.37
CA ASP A 86 -9.59 8.83 -10.35
C ASP A 86 -10.68 8.14 -11.21
N ALA A 87 -10.47 6.87 -11.57
CA ALA A 87 -11.49 6.07 -12.23
C ALA A 87 -12.69 5.82 -11.32
N LEU A 88 -12.45 5.57 -10.02
CA LEU A 88 -13.52 5.41 -9.03
C LEU A 88 -14.33 6.70 -8.83
N ILE A 89 -13.65 7.87 -8.80
CA ILE A 89 -14.30 9.18 -8.79
C ILE A 89 -15.16 9.38 -10.04
N THR A 90 -14.62 9.03 -11.22
CA THR A 90 -15.33 9.15 -12.49
C THR A 90 -16.59 8.29 -12.51
N LYS A 91 -16.51 7.03 -12.04
CA LYS A 91 -17.68 6.15 -11.89
C LYS A 91 -18.70 6.74 -10.92
N ALA A 92 -18.26 7.23 -9.76
CA ALA A 92 -19.14 7.85 -8.77
C ALA A 92 -19.87 9.08 -9.34
N PHE A 93 -19.17 9.90 -10.13
CA PHE A 93 -19.75 11.05 -10.82
C PHE A 93 -20.80 10.64 -11.87
N GLN A 94 -20.51 9.62 -12.67
CA GLN A 94 -21.46 9.10 -13.66
C GLN A 94 -22.71 8.52 -13.02
N GLU A 95 -22.57 7.82 -11.89
CA GLU A 95 -23.69 7.34 -11.09
C GLU A 95 -24.52 8.50 -10.54
N GLU A 96 -23.88 9.53 -9.98
CA GLU A 96 -24.57 10.72 -9.46
C GLU A 96 -25.31 11.51 -10.54
N CYS A 97 -24.74 11.64 -11.74
CA CYS A 97 -25.41 12.31 -12.86
C CYS A 97 -26.73 11.67 -13.27
N LYS A 98 -26.99 10.40 -12.89
CA LYS A 98 -28.27 9.72 -13.16
C LYS A 98 -29.36 10.13 -12.16
N VAL A 99 -28.98 10.63 -10.99
CA VAL A 99 -29.89 10.91 -9.86
C VAL A 99 -30.00 12.41 -9.58
N VAL A 100 -28.90 13.14 -9.75
CA VAL A 100 -28.80 14.59 -9.50
C VAL A 100 -28.84 15.35 -10.84
N PRO A 101 -29.88 16.17 -11.09
CA PRO A 101 -29.98 16.95 -12.33
C PRO A 101 -28.86 17.98 -12.49
N ASN A 102 -28.35 18.50 -11.36
CA ASN A 102 -27.29 19.51 -11.36
C ASN A 102 -25.90 18.85 -11.38
N LYS A 103 -25.28 18.85 -12.57
CA LYS A 103 -23.92 18.30 -12.78
C LYS A 103 -22.85 18.95 -11.90
N ARG A 104 -23.00 20.21 -11.49
CA ARG A 104 -22.03 20.87 -10.59
C ARG A 104 -22.08 20.29 -9.18
N VAL A 105 -23.26 19.90 -8.71
CA VAL A 105 -23.43 19.25 -7.41
C VAL A 105 -22.87 17.84 -7.47
N ALA A 106 -23.26 17.06 -8.49
CA ALA A 106 -22.73 15.71 -8.72
C ALA A 106 -21.19 15.68 -8.77
N PHE A 107 -20.55 16.67 -9.42
CA PHE A 107 -19.10 16.76 -9.51
C PHE A 107 -18.44 17.01 -8.15
N LYS A 108 -19.04 17.87 -7.31
CA LYS A 108 -18.51 18.15 -5.96
C LYS A 108 -18.64 16.98 -5.01
N GLU A 109 -19.69 16.16 -5.15
CA GLU A 109 -19.96 15.03 -4.27
C GLU A 109 -19.26 13.72 -4.68
N ALA A 110 -18.88 13.60 -5.95
CA ALA A 110 -18.25 12.40 -6.51
C ALA A 110 -17.01 11.92 -5.72
N PRO A 111 -16.05 12.79 -5.29
CA PRO A 111 -14.92 12.35 -4.50
C PRO A 111 -15.32 11.72 -3.15
N ALA A 112 -16.24 12.33 -2.42
CA ALA A 112 -16.70 11.82 -1.13
C ALA A 112 -17.43 10.46 -1.29
N LYS A 113 -18.22 10.32 -2.36
CA LYS A 113 -18.87 9.06 -2.70
C LYS A 113 -17.86 7.98 -3.10
N ALA A 114 -16.82 8.33 -3.84
CA ALA A 114 -15.72 7.42 -4.18
C ALA A 114 -14.95 6.95 -2.93
N GLU A 115 -14.66 7.85 -1.97
CA GLU A 115 -14.05 7.47 -0.69
C GLU A 115 -14.94 6.52 0.11
N LYS A 116 -16.25 6.79 0.16
CA LYS A 116 -17.21 5.88 0.81
C LYS A 116 -17.22 4.51 0.14
N LYS A 117 -17.27 4.46 -1.20
CA LYS A 117 -17.24 3.22 -1.99
C LYS A 117 -15.94 2.46 -1.79
N LEU A 118 -14.79 3.16 -1.79
CA LEU A 118 -13.49 2.56 -1.49
C LEU A 118 -13.50 1.89 -0.12
N LYS A 119 -14.00 2.60 0.89
CA LYS A 119 -14.09 2.07 2.25
C LYS A 119 -14.96 0.82 2.31
N THR A 120 -16.19 0.89 1.82
CA THR A 120 -17.17 -0.20 1.95
C THR A 120 -16.85 -1.40 1.09
N SER A 121 -16.33 -1.17 -0.12
CA SER A 121 -16.12 -2.22 -1.12
C SER A 121 -14.73 -2.85 -1.06
N PHE A 122 -13.72 -2.14 -0.56
CA PHE A 122 -12.34 -2.64 -0.53
C PHE A 122 -11.77 -2.73 0.89
N ILE A 123 -11.76 -1.62 1.64
CA ILE A 123 -11.08 -1.57 2.94
C ILE A 123 -11.76 -2.47 3.97
N ASP A 124 -13.09 -2.37 4.09
CA ASP A 124 -13.84 -3.11 5.12
C ASP A 124 -13.79 -4.64 4.90
N PRO A 125 -13.88 -5.17 3.67
CA PRO A 125 -13.64 -6.59 3.43
C PRO A 125 -12.19 -7.03 3.73
N LEU A 126 -11.18 -6.26 3.28
CA LEU A 126 -9.76 -6.61 3.53
C LEU A 126 -9.41 -6.65 5.02
N ARG A 127 -10.04 -5.80 5.82
CA ARG A 127 -9.89 -5.82 7.30
C ARG A 127 -10.43 -7.09 7.96
N LYS A 128 -11.35 -7.80 7.29
CA LYS A 128 -11.94 -9.03 7.81
C LYS A 128 -11.15 -10.27 7.41
N CYS A 129 -10.19 -10.15 6.50
CA CYS A 129 -9.33 -11.24 6.10
C CYS A 129 -8.42 -11.69 7.25
N LYS A 130 -8.01 -12.96 7.24
CA LYS A 130 -7.16 -13.56 8.27
C LYS A 130 -5.82 -12.83 8.43
N TYR A 131 -5.23 -12.39 7.31
CA TYR A 131 -3.99 -11.64 7.25
C TYR A 131 -4.26 -10.24 6.70
N ALA A 132 -5.05 -9.45 7.44
CA ALA A 132 -5.43 -8.11 7.03
C ALA A 132 -4.22 -7.18 6.80
N PRO A 133 -4.27 -6.28 5.80
CA PRO A 133 -3.28 -5.22 5.64
C PRO A 133 -3.15 -4.37 6.90
N VAL A 134 -1.92 -4.01 7.26
CA VAL A 134 -1.65 -3.15 8.43
C VAL A 134 -1.92 -1.68 8.11
N ALA A 135 -1.86 -1.31 6.83
CA ALA A 135 -2.12 0.03 6.35
C ALA A 135 -2.80 0.01 4.98
N PHE A 136 -3.54 1.09 4.72
CA PHE A 136 -4.26 1.32 3.47
C PHE A 136 -3.83 2.68 2.94
N VAL A 137 -3.45 2.73 1.67
CA VAL A 137 -3.03 3.94 0.97
C VAL A 137 -3.80 4.01 -0.33
N HIS A 138 -4.27 5.19 -0.70
CA HIS A 138 -4.76 5.42 -2.06
C HIS A 138 -3.96 6.57 -2.66
N LEU A 139 -3.40 6.34 -3.83
CA LEU A 139 -2.53 7.32 -4.46
C LEU A 139 -3.41 8.33 -5.21
N LYS A 140 -3.30 9.61 -4.82
CA LYS A 140 -3.96 10.73 -5.50
C LYS A 140 -3.02 11.31 -6.55
N ASP A 141 -3.57 11.68 -7.70
CA ASP A 141 -2.86 12.45 -8.73
C ASP A 141 -1.53 11.86 -9.24
N MET A 142 -1.46 10.53 -9.41
CA MET A 142 -0.26 9.84 -9.92
C MET A 142 0.24 10.34 -11.28
N GLN A 143 -0.61 11.00 -12.05
CA GLN A 143 -0.28 11.66 -13.31
C GLN A 143 0.57 12.93 -13.15
N LYS A 144 0.70 13.49 -11.93
CA LYS A 144 1.52 14.67 -11.66
C LYS A 144 2.91 14.24 -11.18
N ALA A 145 3.97 14.66 -11.88
CA ALA A 145 5.35 14.38 -11.47
C ALA A 145 5.70 14.89 -10.05
N SER A 146 4.92 15.82 -9.51
CA SER A 146 5.05 16.38 -8.16
C SER A 146 4.22 15.67 -7.10
N SER A 147 3.49 14.59 -7.41
CA SER A 147 2.72 13.84 -6.43
C SER A 147 3.68 13.09 -5.49
N THR A 148 3.97 13.69 -4.34
CA THR A 148 4.89 13.12 -3.37
C THR A 148 4.28 11.84 -2.78
N CYS A 149 4.98 10.71 -2.92
CA CYS A 149 4.61 9.44 -2.28
C CYS A 149 4.82 9.45 -0.74
N ALA A 150 4.75 10.63 -0.11
CA ALA A 150 5.04 10.83 1.30
C ALA A 150 4.12 10.00 2.20
N ASP A 151 2.83 9.90 1.85
CA ASP A 151 1.88 9.07 2.60
C ASP A 151 2.23 7.58 2.52
N LEU A 152 2.61 7.08 1.33
CA LEU A 152 3.04 5.69 1.17
C LEU A 152 4.32 5.40 1.98
N ILE A 153 5.29 6.32 1.95
CA ILE A 153 6.54 6.21 2.72
C ILE A 153 6.25 6.22 4.22
N GLU A 154 5.45 7.18 4.70
CA GLU A 154 5.09 7.28 6.12
C GLU A 154 4.33 6.05 6.60
N LYS A 155 3.33 5.59 5.84
CA LYS A 155 2.57 4.36 6.17
C LYS A 155 3.44 3.11 6.16
N THR A 156 4.39 3.01 5.23
CA THR A 156 5.32 1.88 5.19
C THR A 156 6.26 1.91 6.38
N ALA A 157 6.81 3.09 6.71
CA ALA A 157 7.69 3.25 7.87
C ALA A 157 6.96 2.94 9.18
N ASP A 158 5.71 3.39 9.34
CA ASP A 158 4.89 3.11 10.53
C ASP A 158 4.52 1.62 10.64
N ALA A 159 4.37 0.93 9.50
CA ALA A 159 4.04 -0.48 9.42
C ALA A 159 5.21 -1.41 9.78
N ILE A 160 6.46 -0.97 9.56
CA ILE A 160 7.65 -1.73 9.95
C ILE A 160 7.80 -1.68 11.47
N SER A 161 7.78 -2.87 12.10
CA SER A 161 7.84 -3.00 13.56
C SER A 161 9.25 -2.89 14.14
N ASP A 162 10.27 -3.25 13.37
CA ASP A 162 11.68 -3.18 13.78
C ASP A 162 12.24 -1.76 13.53
N ASP A 163 12.75 -1.12 14.59
CA ASP A 163 13.25 0.26 14.51
C ASP A 163 14.53 0.39 13.66
N THR A 164 15.35 -0.66 13.57
CA THR A 164 16.55 -0.68 12.72
C THR A 164 16.16 -0.77 11.26
N LEU A 165 15.23 -1.66 10.91
CA LEU A 165 14.67 -1.77 9.56
C LEU A 165 13.94 -0.50 9.13
N LYS A 166 13.24 0.15 10.05
CA LYS A 166 12.59 1.43 9.81
C LYS A 166 13.59 2.54 9.53
N LEU A 167 14.66 2.60 10.32
CA LEU A 167 15.75 3.55 10.10
C LEU A 167 16.44 3.32 8.74
N LEU A 168 16.69 2.06 8.40
CA LEU A 168 17.24 1.68 7.11
C LEU A 168 16.30 2.04 5.95
N PHE A 169 15.00 1.77 6.09
CA PHE A 169 14.00 2.14 5.09
C PHE A 169 14.01 3.65 4.83
N LEU A 170 13.96 4.46 5.90
CA LEU A 170 13.93 5.92 5.80
C LEU A 170 15.24 6.52 5.29
N SER A 171 16.39 5.98 5.70
CA SER A 171 17.71 6.47 5.25
C SER A 171 17.93 6.26 3.76
N VAL A 172 17.26 5.27 3.18
CA VAL A 172 17.32 4.93 1.76
C VAL A 172 16.34 5.77 0.93
N GLN A 173 15.33 6.41 1.54
CA GLN A 173 14.43 7.36 0.87
C GLN A 173 15.01 8.79 0.72
N GLN A 174 16.34 8.95 0.73
CA GLN A 174 17.15 10.20 0.77
C GLN A 174 16.70 11.38 -0.11
N ASN A 175 15.83 11.18 -1.10
CA ASN A 175 15.20 12.26 -1.85
C ASN A 175 14.06 12.97 -1.08
N ASN A 176 13.70 12.52 0.13
CA ASN A 176 12.61 13.08 0.93
C ASN A 176 13.11 13.60 2.29
N VAL A 177 13.99 14.61 2.23
CA VAL A 177 14.70 15.21 3.40
C VAL A 177 13.74 15.62 4.52
N ASP A 178 12.55 16.10 4.18
CA ASP A 178 11.53 16.52 5.15
C ASP A 178 11.04 15.36 6.04
N ILE A 179 10.90 14.15 5.47
CA ILE A 179 10.53 12.94 6.22
C ILE A 179 11.67 12.52 7.15
N CYS A 180 12.92 12.56 6.66
CA CYS A 180 14.09 12.24 7.47
C CYS A 180 14.21 13.18 8.69
N VAL A 181 13.98 14.48 8.50
CA VAL A 181 14.00 15.49 9.57
C VAL A 181 12.85 15.27 10.57
N ARG A 182 11.61 15.09 10.10
CA ARG A 182 10.46 14.81 10.97
C ARG A 182 10.67 13.58 11.84
N TRP A 183 11.27 12.53 11.28
CA TRP A 183 11.55 11.30 12.02
C TRP A 183 12.66 11.49 13.06
N ALA A 184 13.78 12.13 12.69
CA ALA A 184 14.85 12.43 13.64
C ALA A 184 14.33 13.20 14.87
N LEU A 185 13.44 14.17 14.66
CA LEU A 185 12.78 14.91 15.73
C LEU A 185 11.87 14.04 16.60
N ARG A 186 11.07 13.14 16.00
CA ARG A 186 10.21 12.20 16.76
C ARG A 186 11.04 11.23 17.61
N THR A 187 12.18 10.76 17.10
CA THR A 187 13.09 9.84 17.81
C THR A 187 13.74 10.53 19.01
N ILE A 188 14.25 11.76 18.84
CA ILE A 188 14.81 12.58 19.93
C ILE A 188 13.75 12.84 21.01
N TYR A 189 12.53 13.16 20.60
CA TYR A 189 11.43 13.40 21.53
C TYR A 189 11.04 12.14 22.32
N ARG A 190 11.01 10.96 21.68
CA ARG A 190 10.77 9.70 22.36
C ARG A 190 11.89 9.35 23.33
N SER A 191 13.16 9.55 22.98
CA SER A 191 14.28 9.27 23.88
C SER A 191 14.30 10.18 25.11
N GLN A 192 13.84 11.43 25.02
CA GLN A 192 13.73 12.33 26.18
C GLN A 192 12.64 11.89 27.17
N LYS A 193 11.58 11.23 26.69
CA LYS A 193 10.45 10.77 27.53
C LYS A 193 10.76 9.51 28.36
N TYR A 194 11.86 8.82 28.08
CA TYR A 194 12.35 7.67 28.86
C TYR A 194 13.46 8.05 29.86
N VAL A 195 13.83 9.34 29.94
CA VAL A 195 14.88 9.86 30.83
C VAL A 195 14.30 10.83 31.89
N SER A 196 12.95 10.96 31.96
CA SER A 196 12.23 11.77 32.96
C SER A 196 11.35 10.93 33.86
#